data_AF-A0A7J4NBU5-F1
#
_entry.id   AF-A0A7J4NBU5-F1
#
_cell.length_a   1.000
_cell.length_b   1.000
_cell.length_c   1.000
_cell.angle_alpha   90.00
_cell.angle_beta   90.00
_cell.angle_gamma   90.00
#
_symmetry.space_group_name_H-M   'P 1'
#
loop_
_entity.id
_entity.type
_entity.pdbx_description
1 polymer ?
#
loop_
_entity_poly.entity_id
_entity_poly.type
_entity_poly.pdbx_seq_one_letter_code
_entity_poly.pdbx_strand_id
1 'polypeptide(L)'
;GIKKITMAKSTQRMAEERTSKRYPNLEVLNSYWVGEDGKNKFFEVIMIDPHHPAIKSDKQLGWIAEGNSHRGRAERGMTSAGKRGRGLYNKGKGAEKLRPSLKANKNLGK
;
A
#
# COMPACT_ATOMS: atom_id res chain seq x y z
N GLY A 1 -16.46 -0.85 24.09
CA GLY A 1 -15.43 -0.08 24.83
C GLY A 1 -14.61 0.74 23.85
N ILE A 2 -14.19 1.96 24.21
CA ILE A 2 -13.63 2.96 23.25
C ILE A 2 -12.09 3.04 23.29
N LYS A 3 -11.47 3.04 24.48
CA LYS A 3 -10.05 3.41 24.67
C LYS A 3 -9.02 2.46 24.06
N LYS A 4 -9.37 1.20 23.79
CA LYS A 4 -8.44 0.15 23.33
C LYS A 4 -8.64 -0.25 21.85
N ILE A 5 -9.51 0.45 21.11
CA ILE A 5 -9.72 0.18 19.69
C ILE A 5 -8.50 0.65 18.90
N THR A 6 -7.87 -0.26 18.16
CA THR A 6 -6.76 0.04 17.27
C THR A 6 -7.18 0.03 15.80
N MET A 7 -6.53 0.84 14.97
CA MET A 7 -6.82 0.90 13.54
C MET A 7 -6.40 -0.38 12.83
N ALA A 8 -7.22 -0.82 11.86
CA ALA A 8 -6.91 -1.99 11.03
C ALA A 8 -5.77 -1.74 10.01
N LYS A 9 -5.55 -0.47 9.62
CA LYS A 9 -4.46 -0.04 8.72
C LYS A 9 -3.23 0.35 9.54
N SER A 10 -2.04 0.00 9.05
CA SER A 10 -0.78 0.46 9.66
C SER A 10 -0.57 1.96 9.45
N THR A 11 0.19 2.61 10.34
CA THR A 11 0.60 4.01 10.19
C THR A 11 1.37 4.27 8.90
N GLN A 12 2.23 3.32 8.49
CA GLN A 12 2.94 3.38 7.22
C GLN A 12 1.98 3.41 6.02
N ARG A 13 0.95 2.56 5.99
CA ARG A 13 -0.07 2.58 4.92
C ARG A 13 -0.87 3.88 4.92
N MET A 14 -1.18 4.41 6.11
CA MET A 14 -1.85 5.70 6.21
C MET A 14 -0.98 6.85 5.66
N ALA A 15 0.35 6.78 5.82
CA ALA A 15 1.27 7.74 5.21
C ALA A 15 1.26 7.62 3.67
N GLU A 16 1.36 6.41 3.11
CA GLU A 16 1.28 6.18 1.66
C GLU A 16 -0.02 6.74 1.05
N GLU A 17 -1.17 6.47 1.67
CA GLU A 17 -2.48 6.95 1.20
C GLU A 17 -2.59 8.49 1.28
N ARG A 18 -2.03 9.12 2.33
CA ARG A 18 -2.01 10.59 2.47
C ARG A 18 -1.15 11.23 1.37
N THR A 19 0.02 10.66 1.08
CA THR A 19 0.92 11.18 0.04
C THR A 19 0.31 10.99 -1.35
N SER A 20 -0.29 9.83 -1.63
CA SER A 20 -1.01 9.55 -2.89
C SER A 20 -2.14 10.57 -3.13
N LYS A 21 -2.94 10.88 -2.10
CA LYS A 21 -3.99 11.91 -2.20
C LYS A 21 -3.44 13.31 -2.45
N ARG A 22 -2.24 13.63 -1.92
CA ARG A 22 -1.59 14.93 -2.12
C ARG A 22 -1.05 15.10 -3.53
N TYR A 23 -0.56 14.02 -4.15
CA TYR A 23 0.03 14.02 -5.50
C TYR A 23 -0.72 13.04 -6.41
N PRO A 24 -1.92 13.40 -6.90
CA PRO A 24 -2.81 12.49 -7.62
C PRO A 24 -2.33 12.10 -9.04
N ASN A 25 -1.33 12.81 -9.57
CA ASN A 25 -0.68 12.52 -10.85
C ASN A 25 0.43 11.48 -10.72
N LEU A 26 0.86 11.16 -9.51
CA LEU A 26 1.94 10.22 -9.22
C LEU A 26 1.38 8.94 -8.60
N GLU A 27 2.09 7.83 -8.78
CA GLU A 27 1.75 6.55 -8.16
C GLU A 27 2.78 6.13 -7.13
N VAL A 28 2.32 5.59 -6.00
CA VAL A 28 3.20 5.12 -4.93
C VAL A 28 3.84 3.79 -5.30
N LEU A 29 5.17 3.75 -5.32
CA LEU A 29 5.95 2.53 -5.47
C LEU A 29 6.05 1.79 -4.13
N ASN A 30 6.60 2.45 -3.11
CA ASN A 30 6.83 1.87 -1.79
C ASN A 30 7.12 2.97 -0.75
N SER A 31 7.35 2.57 0.50
CA SER A 31 7.73 3.49 1.59
C SER A 31 8.65 2.84 2.60
N TYR A 32 9.38 3.65 3.38
CA TYR A 32 10.20 3.19 4.50
C TYR A 32 10.12 4.14 5.70
N TRP A 33 10.48 3.61 6.87
CA TRP A 33 10.52 4.36 8.13
C TRP A 33 11.82 5.15 8.23
N VAL A 34 11.72 6.38 8.71
CA VAL A 34 12.86 7.30 8.84
C VAL A 34 13.15 7.64 10.29
N GLY A 35 12.10 7.76 11.10
CA GLY A 35 12.23 8.16 12.49
C GLY A 35 10.88 8.21 13.19
N GLU A 36 10.91 8.33 14.50
CA GLU A 36 9.72 8.61 15.30
C GLU A 36 10.07 9.56 16.45
N ASP A 37 9.09 10.38 16.80
CA ASP A 37 9.10 11.14 18.05
C ASP A 37 8.05 10.53 19.00
N GLY A 38 7.87 11.11 20.20
CA GLY A 38 6.92 10.57 21.18
C GLY A 38 5.44 10.58 20.74
N LYS A 39 5.08 11.28 19.66
CA LYS A 39 3.71 11.48 19.16
C LYS A 39 3.52 11.06 17.70
N ASN A 40 4.56 11.10 16.88
CA ASN A 40 4.51 10.98 15.44
C ASN A 40 5.50 9.93 14.93
N LYS A 41 5.18 9.35 13.78
CA LYS A 41 6.08 8.47 13.03
C LYS A 41 6.26 9.05 11.64
N PHE A 42 7.51 9.11 11.19
CA PHE A 42 7.90 9.69 9.92
C PHE A 42 8.28 8.59 8.93
N PHE A 43 7.80 8.74 7.70
CA PHE A 43 8.03 7.81 6.61
C PHE A 43 8.39 8.57 5.35
N GLU A 44 9.35 8.04 4.60
CA GLU A 44 9.64 8.49 3.24
C GLU A 44 8.88 7.60 2.26
N VAL A 45 8.18 8.24 1.33
CA VAL A 45 7.32 7.57 0.34
C VAL A 45 7.91 7.80 -1.04
N ILE A 46 8.21 6.71 -1.74
CA ILE A 46 8.77 6.71 -3.09
C ILE A 46 7.60 6.72 -4.07
N MET A 47 7.51 7.77 -4.88
CA MET A 47 6.49 7.93 -5.92
C MET A 47 7.12 7.94 -7.31
N ILE A 48 6.35 7.55 -8.31
CA ILE A 48 6.75 7.53 -9.72
C ILE A 48 5.70 8.28 -10.54
N ASP A 49 6.15 9.01 -11.55
CA ASP A 49 5.28 9.59 -12.58
C ASP A 49 5.06 8.57 -13.72
N PRO A 50 3.86 7.97 -13.86
CA PRO A 50 3.57 7.03 -14.94
C PRO A 50 3.44 7.70 -16.32
N HIS A 51 3.29 9.03 -16.39
CA HIS A 51 3.14 9.75 -17.65
C HIS A 51 4.49 10.09 -18.29
N HIS A 52 5.58 10.11 -17.50
CA HIS A 52 6.91 10.48 -17.94
C HIS A 52 7.50 9.45 -18.93
N PRO A 53 8.06 9.89 -20.08
CA PRO A 53 8.55 8.98 -21.12
C PRO A 53 9.69 8.08 -20.64
N ALA A 54 10.58 8.59 -19.78
CA ALA A 54 11.67 7.78 -19.20
C ALA A 54 11.14 6.57 -18.41
N ILE A 55 10.03 6.72 -17.67
CA ILE A 55 9.40 5.63 -16.93
C ILE A 55 8.75 4.65 -17.90
N LYS A 56 8.04 5.13 -18.92
CA LYS A 56 7.40 4.27 -19.92
C LYS A 56 8.38 3.42 -20.72
N SER A 57 9.57 3.95 -21.02
CA SER A 57 10.62 3.21 -21.73
C SER A 57 11.44 2.28 -20.82
N ASP A 58 11.32 2.44 -19.50
CA ASP A 58 12.10 1.68 -18.53
C ASP A 58 11.59 0.23 -18.42
N LYS A 59 12.49 -0.74 -18.55
CA LYS A 59 12.14 -2.17 -18.51
C LYS A 59 11.77 -2.69 -17.12
N GLN A 60 12.21 -2.03 -16.06
CA GLN A 60 12.00 -2.41 -14.67
C GLN A 60 10.81 -1.70 -14.03
N LEU A 61 10.58 -0.44 -14.40
CA LEU A 61 9.54 0.42 -13.83
C LEU A 61 8.36 0.67 -14.76
N GLY A 62 8.52 0.42 -16.07
CA GLY A 62 7.50 0.69 -17.08
C GLY A 62 6.15 0.03 -16.80
N TRP A 63 6.15 -1.10 -16.08
CA TRP A 63 4.91 -1.76 -15.64
C TRP A 63 3.97 -0.80 -14.91
N ILE A 64 4.47 0.18 -14.14
CA ILE A 64 3.59 1.08 -13.38
C ILE A 64 2.78 2.01 -14.30
N ALA A 65 3.28 2.27 -15.51
CA ALA A 65 2.64 3.07 -16.53
C ALA A 65 1.73 2.26 -17.47
N GLU A 66 1.69 0.92 -17.33
CA GLU A 66 0.90 0.03 -18.18
C GLU A 66 -0.60 0.11 -17.82
N GLY A 67 -1.31 0.94 -18.58
CA GLY A 67 -2.76 1.11 -18.49
C GLY A 67 -3.22 1.66 -17.14
N ASN A 68 -4.47 1.36 -16.77
CA ASN A 68 -5.09 1.90 -15.55
C ASN A 68 -5.07 0.90 -14.37
N SER A 69 -4.45 -0.27 -14.54
CA SER A 69 -4.52 -1.36 -13.56
C SER A 69 -3.73 -1.07 -12.27
N HIS A 70 -2.78 -0.12 -12.35
CA HIS A 70 -1.89 0.25 -11.26
C HIS A 70 -2.25 1.56 -10.59
N ARG A 71 -3.25 2.28 -11.12
CA ARG A 71 -3.74 3.52 -10.53
C ARG A 71 -4.33 3.30 -9.14
N GLY A 72 -4.03 4.18 -8.19
CA GLY A 72 -4.55 4.08 -6.82
C GLY A 72 -4.12 2.80 -6.11
N ARG A 73 -2.85 2.42 -6.29
CA ARG A 73 -2.26 1.19 -5.73
C ARG A 73 -2.15 1.22 -4.21
N ALA A 74 -1.85 2.38 -3.64
CA ALA A 74 -1.73 2.58 -2.19
C ALA A 74 -3.08 2.34 -1.48
N GLU A 75 -4.15 2.93 -2.02
CA GLU A 75 -5.50 2.87 -1.46
C GLU A 75 -6.04 1.44 -1.49
N ARG A 76 -5.79 0.71 -2.59
CA ARG A 76 -6.14 -0.70 -2.73
C ARG A 76 -5.27 -1.65 -1.91
N GLY A 77 -4.21 -1.15 -1.26
CA GLY A 77 -3.32 -1.95 -0.44
C GLY A 77 -2.52 -2.96 -1.25
N MET A 78 -2.03 -2.54 -2.41
CA MET A 78 -1.15 -3.33 -3.29
C MET A 78 0.35 -2.99 -3.10
N THR A 79 0.68 -2.00 -2.28
CA THR A 79 2.05 -1.71 -1.78
C THR A 79 2.52 -2.79 -0.80
N SER A 80 3.80 -2.77 -0.45
CA SER A 80 4.39 -3.67 0.57
C SER A 80 3.65 -3.56 1.91
N ALA A 81 3.47 -2.34 2.41
CA ALA A 81 2.72 -2.07 3.64
C ALA A 81 1.26 -2.53 3.55
N GLY A 82 0.61 -2.32 2.40
CA GLY A 82 -0.73 -2.79 2.12
C GLY A 82 -0.87 -4.31 2.15
N LYS A 83 0.02 -5.04 1.46
CA LYS A 83 0.05 -6.51 1.44
C LYS A 83 0.31 -7.07 2.83
N ARG A 84 1.18 -6.44 3.62
CA ARG A 84 1.48 -6.83 5.01
C ARG A 84 0.26 -6.65 5.89
N GLY A 85 -0.40 -5.50 5.80
CA GLY A 85 -1.64 -5.23 6.52
C GLY A 85 -2.80 -6.17 6.15
N ARG A 86 -2.77 -6.78 4.96
CA ARG A 86 -3.74 -7.79 4.50
C ARG A 86 -3.35 -9.23 4.83
N GLY A 87 -2.20 -9.44 5.47
CA GLY A 87 -1.69 -10.78 5.80
C GLY A 87 -1.27 -11.62 4.59
N LEU A 88 -0.98 -10.99 3.44
CA LEU A 88 -0.72 -11.70 2.18
C LEU A 88 0.73 -12.19 2.00
N TYR A 89 1.59 -11.95 3.00
CA TYR A 89 2.95 -12.48 3.04
C TYR A 89 3.00 -13.97 3.39
N ASN A 90 1.96 -14.48 4.07
CA ASN A 90 1.86 -15.89 4.40
C ASN A 90 1.13 -16.66 3.30
N LYS A 91 1.50 -17.94 3.14
CA LYS A 91 0.85 -18.92 2.26
C LYS A 91 0.64 -20.22 3.03
N GLY A 92 -0.37 -21.00 2.64
CA GLY A 92 -0.72 -22.25 3.31
C GLY A 92 -1.56 -22.00 4.56
N LYS A 93 -1.21 -22.70 5.65
CA LYS A 93 -1.99 -22.69 6.90
C LYS A 93 -2.11 -21.29 7.49
N GLY A 94 -3.33 -20.87 7.80
CA GLY A 94 -3.67 -19.54 8.33
C GLY A 94 -3.92 -18.46 7.25
N ALA A 95 -3.70 -18.76 5.97
CA ALA A 95 -3.96 -17.84 4.86
C ALA A 95 -5.23 -18.20 4.05
N GLU A 96 -5.96 -19.24 4.45
CA GLU A 96 -7.12 -19.79 3.74
C GLU A 96 -8.22 -18.74 3.57
N LYS A 97 -8.44 -17.91 4.59
CA LYS A 97 -9.44 -16.84 4.58
C LYS A 97 -8.89 -15.49 4.11
N LEU A 98 -7.59 -15.38 3.85
CA LEU A 98 -6.93 -14.14 3.43
C LEU A 98 -6.83 -14.01 1.90
N ARG A 99 -6.74 -15.14 1.19
CA ARG A 99 -6.53 -15.21 -0.27
C ARG A 99 -7.81 -15.68 -1.00
N PRO A 100 -8.10 -15.18 -2.21
CA PRO A 100 -7.35 -14.18 -2.98
C PRO A 100 -7.56 -12.75 -2.44
N SER A 101 -8.66 -12.49 -1.75
CA SER A 101 -8.93 -11.21 -1.08
C SER A 101 -9.90 -11.40 0.10
N LEU A 102 -9.90 -10.45 1.05
CA LEU A 102 -10.82 -10.48 2.19
C LEU A 102 -12.29 -10.44 1.76
N LYS A 103 -12.63 -9.60 0.78
CA LYS A 103 -14.01 -9.46 0.28
C LYS A 103 -14.52 -10.77 -0.35
N ALA A 104 -13.66 -11.49 -1.08
CA ALA A 104 -14.02 -12.80 -1.64
C ALA A 104 -14.35 -13.83 -0.53
N ASN A 105 -13.71 -13.71 0.63
CA ASN A 105 -13.94 -14.56 1.80
C ASN A 105 -14.87 -13.92 2.84
N LYS A 106 -15.85 -13.12 2.39
CA LYS A 106 -16.88 -12.48 3.24
C LYS A 106 -16.30 -11.65 4.40
N ASN A 107 -15.09 -11.12 4.25
CA ASN A 107 -14.33 -10.37 5.27
C ASN A 107 -14.12 -11.15 6.58
N LEU A 108 -14.05 -12.49 6.51
CA LEU A 108 -13.80 -13.36 7.67
C LEU A 108 -12.33 -13.46 8.06
N GLY A 109 -11.44 -12.88 7.24
CA GLY A 109 -10.02 -12.82 7.51
C GLY A 109 -9.67 -11.53 8.26
N LYS A 110 -8.73 -11.66 9.19
CA LYS A 110 -8.21 -10.61 10.08
C LYS A 110 -9.10 -10.26 11.26
#